data_AF-A0A0D6AJK5-F1
#
_entry.id   AF-A0A0D6AJK5-F1
#
_cell.length_a   1.000
_cell.length_b   1.000
_cell.length_c   1.000
_cell.angle_alpha   90.00
_cell.angle_beta   90.00
_cell.angle_gamma   90.00
#
_symmetry.space_group_name_H-M   'P 1'
#
loop_
_entity.id
_entity.type
_entity.pdbx_description
1 polymer ?
#
loop_
_entity_poly.entity_id
_entity_poly.type
_entity_poly.pdbx_seq_one_letter_code
_entity_poly.pdbx_strand_id
1 'polypeptide(L)' 'MERKKIVAIITGIISVLLGVIYLVIVQLLDSRGAMIPAPITDLSLILSPFI' A
#
# COMPACT_ATOMS: atom_id res chain seq x y z
N MET A 1 14.81 -31.23 -20.80
CA MET A 1 13.96 -30.73 -19.70
C MET A 1 12.51 -30.90 -20.13
N GLU A 2 11.71 -31.65 -19.37
CA GLU A 2 10.28 -31.82 -19.67
C GLU A 2 9.59 -30.45 -19.78
N ARG A 3 8.81 -30.23 -20.85
CA ARG A 3 8.12 -28.95 -21.12
C ARG A 3 7.34 -28.43 -19.91
N LYS A 4 6.73 -29.35 -19.15
CA LYS A 4 5.98 -29.06 -17.91
C LYS A 4 6.87 -28.41 -16.83
N LYS A 5 8.12 -28.87 -16.70
CA LYS A 5 9.07 -28.36 -15.70
C LYS A 5 9.52 -26.94 -16.03
N ILE A 6 9.75 -26.65 -17.31
CA ILE A 6 10.13 -25.30 -17.77
C ILE A 6 9.00 -24.31 -17.50
N VAL A 7 7.75 -24.67 -17.84
CA VAL A 7 6.58 -23.82 -17.59
C VAL A 7 6.41 -23.56 -16.10
N ALA A 8 6.54 -24.59 -15.25
CA ALA A 8 6.42 -24.42 -13.80
C ALA A 8 7.47 -23.44 -13.23
N ILE A 9 8.71 -23.52 -13.70
CA ILE A 9 9.79 -22.61 -13.27
C ILE A 9 9.50 -21.19 -13.74
N ILE A 10 9.12 -20.99 -15.00
CA ILE A 10 8.82 -19.66 -15.55
C ILE A 10 7.65 -19.02 -14.80
N THR A 11 6.56 -19.75 -14.56
CA THR A 11 5.42 -19.24 -13.80
C THR A 11 5.80 -18.88 -12.37
N GLY A 12 6.64 -19.69 -11.72
CA GLY A 12 7.17 -19.40 -10.40
C GLY A 12 7.98 -18.09 -10.37
N ILE A 13 8.87 -17.90 -11.35
CA ILE A 13 9.66 -16.67 -11.48
C ILE A 13 8.74 -15.45 -11.70
N ILE A 14 7.75 -15.56 -12.59
CA ILE A 14 6.78 -14.49 -12.84
C ILE A 14 6.01 -14.13 -11.57
N SER A 15 5.57 -15.12 -10.80
CA SER A 15 4.83 -14.90 -9.55
C SER A 15 5.68 -14.16 -8.50
N VAL A 16 6.95 -14.56 -8.34
CA VAL A 16 7.88 -13.88 -7.44
C VAL A 16 8.14 -12.45 -7.91
N LEU A 17 8.39 -12.25 -9.20
CA LEU A 17 8.67 -10.94 -9.78
C LEU A 17 7.46 -9.99 -9.60
N LEU A 18 6.24 -10.47 -9.82
CA LEU A 18 5.02 -9.71 -9.55
C LEU A 18 4.89 -9.32 -8.07
N GLY A 19 5.18 -10.25 -7.15
CA GLY A 19 5.18 -9.98 -5.72
C GLY A 19 6.19 -8.89 -5.32
N VAL A 20 7.41 -8.96 -5.87
CA VAL A 20 8.44 -7.94 -5.64
C VAL A 20 8.00 -6.58 -6.18
N ILE A 21 7.47 -6.52 -7.41
CA ILE A 21 6.94 -5.27 -7.99
C ILE A 21 5.84 -4.69 -7.09
N TYR A 22 4.91 -5.52 -6.63
CA TYR A 22 3.84 -5.07 -5.74
C TYR A 22 4.40 -4.42 -4.47
N LEU A 23 5.35 -5.08 -3.80
CA LEU A 23 5.97 -4.54 -2.58
C LEU A 23 6.70 -3.22 -2.84
N VAL A 24 7.42 -3.09 -3.96
CA VAL A 24 8.09 -1.84 -4.33
C VAL A 24 7.07 -0.72 -4.55
N ILE A 25 5.95 -1.00 -5.23
CA ILE A 25 4.89 -0.01 -5.42
C ILE A 25 4.29 0.41 -4.08
N VAL A 26 3.96 -0.53 -3.20
CA VAL A 26 3.42 -0.24 -1.86
C VAL A 26 4.41 0.61 -1.07
N GLN A 27 5.71 0.28 -1.11
CA GLN A 27 6.75 1.05 -0.43
C GLN A 27 6.81 2.50 -0.94
N LEU A 28 6.72 2.71 -2.26
CA LEU A 28 6.69 4.05 -2.84
C LEU A 28 5.41 4.81 -2.46
N LEU A 29 4.26 4.13 -2.43
CA LEU A 29 3.00 4.73 -2.01
C LEU A 29 2.97 5.06 -0.52
N ASP A 30 3.61 4.27 0.32
CA ASP A 30 3.70 4.51 1.77
C ASP A 30 4.69 5.66 2.07
N SER A 31 5.65 5.91 1.18
CA SER A 31 6.58 7.04 1.29
C SER A 31 5.93 8.44 1.19
N ARG A 32 4.59 8.53 1.11
CA ARG A 32 3.78 9.77 1.04
C ARG A 32 3.89 10.70 2.27
N GLY A 33 4.69 10.34 3.27
CA GLY A 33 4.96 11.16 4.45
C GLY A 33 4.22 10.65 5.68
N ALA A 34 4.58 11.19 6.85
CA ALA A 34 3.96 10.80 8.11
C ALA A 34 2.44 11.04 8.03
N MET A 35 1.65 10.02 8.41
CA MET A 35 0.22 10.19 8.66
C MET A 35 0.07 11.24 9.77
N ILE A 36 -0.22 12.48 9.38
CA ILE A 36 -0.63 13.49 10.34
C ILE A 36 -2.02 13.11 10.86
N PRO A 37 -2.23 13.13 12.18
CA PRO A 37 -3.55 12.89 12.73
C PRO A 37 -4.52 13.88 12.09
N ALA A 38 -5.74 13.41 11.80
CA ALA A 38 -6.79 14.31 11.32
C ALA A 38 -6.90 15.49 12.29
N PRO A 39 -7.08 16.73 11.79
CA PRO A 39 -7.23 17.88 12.65
C PRO A 39 -8.28 17.59 13.72
N ILE A 40 -7.89 17.72 14.99
CA ILE A 40 -8.85 17.74 16.08
C ILE A 40 -9.62 19.04 15.97
N THR A 41 -10.73 19.02 15.23
CA THR A 41 -11.64 20.16 15.21
C THR A 41 -12.24 20.29 16.61
N ASP A 42 -11.86 21.33 17.33
CA ASP A 42 -12.46 21.66 18.62
C ASP A 42 -13.94 21.99 18.37
N LEU A 43 -14.82 21.02 18.60
CA LEU A 43 -16.26 21.13 18.37
C LEU A 43 -16.89 22.23 19.25
N SER A 44 -16.21 22.58 20.35
CA SER A 44 -16.51 23.72 21.22
C SER A 44 -16.51 25.06 20.48
N LEU A 45 -15.63 25.24 19.49
CA LEU A 45 -15.49 26.49 18.74
C LEU A 45 -16.69 26.70 17.81
N ILE A 46 -17.25 25.62 17.26
CA ILE A 46 -18.46 25.61 16.43
C ILE A 46 -19.73 25.79 17.27
N LEU A 47 -19.75 25.26 18.50
CA LEU A 47 -20.90 25.30 19.41
C LEU A 47 -20.96 26.56 20.29
N SER A 48 -19.88 27.35 20.35
CA SER A 48 -19.81 28.61 21.11
C SER A 48 -20.91 29.66 20.81
N PRO A 49 -21.48 29.78 19.59
CA PRO A 49 -22.59 30.70 19.36
C PRO A 49 -23.97 30.09 19.70
N PHE A 50 -24.03 28.83 20.12
CA PHE A 50 -25.28 28.08 20.38
C PHE A 50 -25.47 27.67 21.86
N ILE A 51 -24.51 27.98 22.73
CA ILE A 51 -24.54 27.78 24.20
C ILE A 51 -24.41 29.14 24.87
#